data_AF-A0A9D3C2D4-F1
#
_entry.id   AF-A0A9D3C2D4-F1
#
_cell.length_a   1.000
_cell.length_b   1.000
_cell.length_c   1.000
_cell.angle_alpha   90.00
_cell.angle_beta   90.00
_cell.angle_gamma   90.00
#
_symmetry.space_group_name_H-M   'P 1'
#
loop_
_entity.id
_entity.type
_entity.pdbx_description
1 polymer ?
#
loop_
_entity_poly.entity_id
_entity_poly.type
_entity_poly.pdbx_seq_one_letter_code
_entity_poly.pdbx_strand_id
1 'polypeptide(L)'
;MAACVSAKHGILGSKASLVYCLHKKIRPTSICILRGSEIQSVRALANATVGSQYNEKYCLDLVRSRDYEGFLSSLLLPEEVRLSSLALRAFNVELAQVKDSVSQKTIGLMRMQFWKTAIEEIFRDDPPNQPVSTELWRAVKRHNLTKRWLLRIITEREKDLDDKAYRNIQELEAYSENTQSSLLYLLLECLGITNVHADHAASHLGKAQGIVTCLRATPYHSSRRKVYLPMDVCMLARSFSHNVPAAASSAFLLTVVLEDYLQRIRKADFDVFHKSVQKRNPLLPFHMYLRSWKKTY
;
A
#
# COMPACT_ATOMS: atom_id res chain seq x y z
N MET A 1 42.23 22.19 77.73
CA MET A 1 41.95 22.10 76.28
C MET A 1 40.45 22.30 76.10
N ALA A 2 39.98 23.56 76.16
CA ALA A 2 39.58 24.43 75.03
C ALA A 2 38.26 23.95 74.38
N ALA A 3 37.10 24.46 74.84
CA ALA A 3 36.38 25.68 74.38
C ALA A 3 35.68 25.46 73.01
N CYS A 4 34.36 25.30 72.92
CA CYS A 4 33.26 26.31 72.91
C CYS A 4 32.72 26.63 71.49
N VAL A 5 31.42 26.33 71.28
CA VAL A 5 30.34 27.25 70.81
C VAL A 5 29.98 27.40 69.30
N SER A 6 28.65 27.24 69.08
CA SER A 6 27.68 27.82 68.10
C SER A 6 27.76 27.46 66.61
N ALA A 7 26.72 26.93 65.94
CA ALA A 7 25.31 27.40 65.74
C ALA A 7 25.26 28.74 64.96
N LYS A 8 24.44 29.03 63.95
CA LYS A 8 23.04 28.76 63.55
C LYS A 8 22.92 29.24 62.08
N HIS A 9 22.07 28.71 61.18
CA HIS A 9 20.68 29.09 60.86
C HIS A 9 20.43 28.43 59.48
N GLY A 10 19.29 27.90 59.07
CA GLY A 10 17.93 28.00 59.55
C GLY A 10 16.99 28.07 58.33
N ILE A 11 16.06 27.12 58.25
CA ILE A 11 14.66 27.28 57.82
C ILE A 11 14.43 27.35 56.29
N LEU A 12 13.90 26.32 55.62
CA LEU A 12 12.51 25.77 55.58
C LEU A 12 11.44 26.70 54.96
N GLY A 13 10.65 26.14 54.04
CA GLY A 13 9.38 26.71 53.53
C GLY A 13 9.37 26.78 52.01
N SER A 14 8.93 25.79 51.23
CA SER A 14 7.62 25.11 51.16
C SER A 14 6.43 26.04 50.89
N LYS A 15 5.93 25.93 49.64
CA LYS A 15 4.53 26.06 49.17
C LYS A 15 3.83 27.42 49.30
N ALA A 16 3.41 27.98 48.16
CA ALA A 16 2.01 27.87 47.70
C ALA A 16 1.72 28.82 46.51
N SER A 17 0.90 28.28 45.61
CA SER A 17 0.07 28.88 44.57
C SER A 17 -0.41 30.32 44.80
N LEU A 18 -0.44 31.15 43.75
CA LEU A 18 -1.67 31.76 43.19
C LEU A 18 -1.35 32.85 42.14
N VAL A 19 -1.93 32.66 40.96
CA VAL A 19 -2.62 33.65 40.11
C VAL A 19 -2.46 35.11 40.49
N TYR A 20 -1.95 35.95 39.58
CA TYR A 20 -2.60 37.21 39.17
C TYR A 20 -2.06 37.70 37.82
N CYS A 21 -2.99 38.08 36.95
CA CYS A 21 -2.76 38.86 35.73
C CYS A 21 -1.98 40.16 35.99
N LEU A 22 -1.24 40.65 35.00
CA LEU A 22 -1.38 42.01 34.43
C LEU A 22 -0.35 42.27 33.30
N HIS A 23 -0.90 42.50 32.11
CA HIS A 23 -0.57 43.58 31.16
C HIS A 23 0.87 43.84 30.64
N LYS A 24 0.93 43.83 29.30
CA LYS A 24 1.71 44.68 28.37
C LYS A 24 3.24 44.48 28.27
N LYS A 25 3.66 43.98 27.10
CA LYS A 25 4.25 44.85 26.05
C LYS A 25 4.20 44.16 24.68
N ILE A 26 3.19 44.53 23.90
CA ILE A 26 3.18 44.36 22.44
C ILE A 26 4.33 45.22 21.91
N ARG A 27 5.37 44.60 21.35
CA ARG A 27 6.37 45.31 20.54
C ARG A 27 5.75 45.59 19.17
N PRO A 28 6.01 46.76 18.56
CA PRO A 28 5.41 47.12 17.30
C PRO A 28 5.88 46.16 16.22
N THR A 29 4.94 45.81 15.37
CA THR A 29 5.07 45.12 14.10
C THR A 29 6.34 45.55 13.37
N SER A 30 7.35 44.69 13.33
CA SER A 30 8.26 44.68 12.19
C SER A 30 7.41 44.26 11.00
N ILE A 31 6.98 45.21 10.19
CA ILE A 31 6.46 44.93 8.86
C ILE A 31 7.63 44.27 8.12
N CYS A 32 7.67 42.92 8.12
CA CYS A 32 8.47 42.18 7.17
C CYS A 32 7.87 42.50 5.79
N ILE A 33 8.44 43.50 5.12
CA ILE A 33 8.28 43.68 3.69
C ILE A 33 9.02 42.49 3.07
N LEU A 34 8.36 41.34 2.99
CA LEU A 34 8.83 40.20 2.22
C LEU A 34 8.92 40.66 0.77
N ARG A 35 10.09 40.49 0.14
CA ARG A 35 10.27 40.83 -1.28
C ARG A 35 9.25 40.02 -2.10
N GLY A 36 8.77 40.57 -3.23
CA GLY A 36 7.78 39.90 -4.08
C GLY A 36 8.15 38.46 -4.48
N SER A 37 9.46 38.17 -4.58
CA SER A 37 10.01 36.82 -4.81
C SER A 37 9.83 35.85 -3.63
N GLU A 38 9.89 36.33 -2.38
CA GLU A 38 9.68 35.51 -1.17
C GLU A 38 8.20 35.23 -0.94
N ILE A 39 7.31 36.16 -1.28
CA ILE A 39 5.85 35.93 -1.23
C ILE A 39 5.43 34.91 -2.28
N GLN A 40 6.02 34.96 -3.48
CA GLN A 40 5.81 33.95 -4.52
C GLN A 40 6.35 32.57 -4.12
N SER A 41 7.53 32.50 -3.49
CA SER A 41 8.10 31.21 -3.06
C SER A 41 7.29 30.57 -1.93
N VAL A 42 6.81 31.34 -0.95
CA VAL A 42 5.95 30.83 0.13
C VAL A 42 4.59 30.36 -0.39
N ARG A 43 3.98 31.08 -1.34
CA ARG A 43 2.72 30.65 -1.98
C ARG A 43 2.91 29.41 -2.84
N ALA A 44 4.01 29.32 -3.60
CA ALA A 44 4.34 28.13 -4.38
C ALA A 44 4.56 26.91 -3.48
N LEU A 45 5.26 27.08 -2.35
CA LEU A 45 5.45 26.03 -1.35
C LEU A 45 4.11 25.60 -0.73
N ALA A 46 3.28 26.56 -0.31
CA ALA A 46 1.95 26.29 0.24
C ALA A 46 1.06 25.50 -0.75
N ASN A 47 1.02 25.94 -2.01
CA ASN A 47 0.28 25.26 -3.07
C ASN A 47 0.84 23.86 -3.37
N ALA A 48 2.16 23.68 -3.32
CA ALA A 48 2.80 22.38 -3.48
C ALA A 48 2.46 21.42 -2.31
N THR A 49 2.44 21.91 -1.06
CA THR A 49 2.00 21.12 0.10
C THR A 49 0.52 20.74 0.02
N VAL A 50 -0.35 21.66 -0.41
CA VAL A 50 -1.79 21.38 -0.58
C VAL A 50 -2.01 20.36 -1.70
N GLY A 51 -1.30 20.50 -2.83
CA GLY A 51 -1.31 19.52 -3.93
C GLY A 51 -0.81 18.14 -3.50
N SER A 52 0.26 18.09 -2.70
CA SER A 52 0.77 16.85 -2.11
C SER A 52 -0.27 16.16 -1.24
N GLN A 53 -0.89 16.90 -0.33
CA GLN A 53 -1.87 16.35 0.60
C GLN A 53 -3.13 15.84 -0.12
N TYR A 54 -3.54 16.52 -1.20
CA TYR A 54 -4.63 16.07 -2.05
C TYR A 54 -4.31 14.73 -2.75
N ASN A 55 -3.13 14.62 -3.34
CA ASN A 55 -2.72 13.42 -4.09
C ASN A 55 -2.58 12.19 -3.17
N GLU A 56 -1.98 12.38 -1.99
CA GLU A 56 -1.87 11.35 -0.95
C GLU A 56 -3.26 10.87 -0.49
N LYS A 57 -4.17 11.81 -0.23
CA LYS A 57 -5.55 11.51 0.18
C LYS A 57 -6.30 10.75 -0.92
N TYR A 58 -6.15 11.15 -2.18
CA TYR A 58 -6.77 10.46 -3.32
C TYR A 58 -6.32 9.00 -3.38
N CYS A 59 -5.00 8.73 -3.34
CA CYS A 59 -4.47 7.37 -3.37
C CYS A 59 -5.00 6.54 -2.20
N LEU A 60 -5.02 7.12 -0.99
CA LEU A 60 -5.52 6.47 0.21
C LEU A 60 -7.01 6.08 0.07
N ASP A 61 -7.86 7.00 -0.35
CA ASP A 61 -9.31 6.77 -0.47
C ASP A 61 -9.63 5.81 -1.62
N LEU A 62 -8.86 5.85 -2.72
CA LEU A 62 -8.95 4.89 -3.82
C LEU A 62 -8.64 3.47 -3.36
N VAL A 63 -7.51 3.26 -2.66
CA VAL A 63 -7.11 1.94 -2.16
C VAL A 63 -8.10 1.48 -1.09
N ARG A 64 -8.52 2.34 -0.15
CA ARG A 64 -9.50 1.99 0.88
C ARG A 64 -10.83 1.49 0.31
N SER A 65 -11.29 2.09 -0.77
CA SER A 65 -12.57 1.73 -1.40
C SER A 65 -12.49 0.49 -2.28
N ARG A 66 -11.37 0.28 -2.98
CA ARG A 66 -11.24 -0.75 -4.04
C ARG A 66 -10.34 -1.93 -3.69
N ASP A 67 -9.37 -1.73 -2.80
CA ASP A 67 -8.43 -2.75 -2.29
C ASP A 67 -8.34 -2.61 -0.76
N TYR A 68 -9.45 -2.89 -0.07
CA TYR A 68 -9.54 -2.72 1.39
C TYR A 68 -8.52 -3.58 2.16
N GLU A 69 -8.28 -4.79 1.68
CA GLU A 69 -7.31 -5.72 2.29
C GLU A 69 -5.89 -5.20 2.11
N GLY A 70 -5.58 -4.68 0.92
CA GLY A 70 -4.34 -3.97 0.66
C GLY A 70 -4.17 -2.72 1.49
N PHE A 71 -5.22 -1.91 1.63
CA PHE A 71 -5.24 -0.74 2.51
C PHE A 71 -4.86 -1.13 3.95
N LEU A 72 -5.50 -2.16 4.53
CA LEU A 72 -5.16 -2.65 5.87
C LEU A 72 -3.72 -3.13 5.96
N SER A 73 -3.22 -3.86 4.95
CA SER A 73 -1.82 -4.30 4.93
C SER A 73 -0.83 -3.13 4.90
N SER A 74 -1.14 -2.06 4.15
CA SER A 74 -0.28 -0.88 4.06
C SER A 74 -0.19 -0.10 5.37
N LEU A 75 -1.23 -0.16 6.22
CA LEU A 75 -1.19 0.45 7.57
C LEU A 75 -0.18 -0.25 8.50
N LEU A 76 0.14 -1.51 8.22
CA LEU A 76 1.04 -2.33 9.04
C LEU A 76 2.51 -2.25 8.58
N LEU A 77 2.79 -1.49 7.51
CA LEU A 77 4.14 -1.21 7.04
C LEU A 77 4.81 -0.09 7.87
N PRO A 78 6.16 0.00 7.86
CA PRO A 78 6.89 1.15 8.40
C PRO A 78 6.41 2.47 7.79
N GLU A 79 6.38 3.54 8.59
CA GLU A 79 5.80 4.84 8.22
C GLU A 79 6.39 5.40 6.92
N GLU A 80 7.68 5.21 6.73
CA GLU A 80 8.48 5.66 5.59
C GLU A 80 8.00 5.08 4.26
N VAL A 81 7.41 3.87 4.33
CA VAL A 81 7.01 3.05 3.17
C VAL A 81 5.49 3.10 2.94
N ARG A 82 4.68 3.51 3.93
CA ARG A 82 3.20 3.45 3.84
C ARG A 82 2.66 4.20 2.62
N LEU A 83 3.11 5.43 2.40
CA LEU A 83 2.64 6.26 1.27
C LEU A 83 3.04 5.64 -0.07
N SER A 84 4.27 5.16 -0.19
CA SER A 84 4.75 4.49 -1.41
C SER A 84 4.01 3.19 -1.68
N SER A 85 3.69 2.42 -0.64
CA SER A 85 2.83 1.24 -0.73
C SER A 85 1.41 1.58 -1.22
N LEU A 86 0.80 2.64 -0.69
CA LEU A 86 -0.51 3.10 -1.13
C LEU A 86 -0.48 3.58 -2.59
N ALA A 87 0.58 4.28 -3.02
CA ALA A 87 0.75 4.70 -4.42
C ALA A 87 0.85 3.51 -5.38
N LEU A 88 1.66 2.50 -5.04
CA LEU A 88 1.80 1.26 -5.82
C LEU A 88 0.48 0.48 -5.90
N ARG A 89 -0.26 0.42 -4.80
CA ARG A 89 -1.59 -0.21 -4.78
C ARG A 89 -2.61 0.59 -5.59
N ALA A 90 -2.60 1.93 -5.49
CA ALA A 90 -3.47 2.80 -6.27
C ALA A 90 -3.23 2.61 -7.79
N PHE A 91 -1.96 2.54 -8.21
CA PHE A 91 -1.58 2.19 -9.57
C PHE A 91 -2.14 0.82 -10.01
N ASN A 92 -1.98 -0.21 -9.18
CA ASN A 92 -2.53 -1.53 -9.49
C ASN A 92 -4.07 -1.52 -9.56
N VAL A 93 -4.74 -0.74 -8.72
CA VAL A 93 -6.21 -0.56 -8.73
C VAL A 93 -6.68 0.10 -10.02
N GLU A 94 -6.03 1.19 -10.47
CA GLU A 94 -6.35 1.87 -11.73
C GLU A 94 -6.21 0.91 -12.92
N LEU A 95 -5.10 0.16 -12.99
CA LEU A 95 -4.88 -0.82 -14.05
C LEU A 95 -5.88 -1.98 -14.03
N ALA A 96 -6.21 -2.49 -12.84
CA ALA A 96 -7.16 -3.59 -12.68
C ALA A 96 -8.56 -3.23 -13.16
N GLN A 97 -8.97 -1.98 -12.95
CA GLN A 97 -10.31 -1.50 -13.33
C GLN A 97 -10.46 -1.23 -14.82
N VAL A 98 -9.38 -1.09 -15.59
CA VAL A 98 -9.46 -0.74 -17.02
C VAL A 98 -10.38 -1.72 -17.75
N LYS A 99 -10.19 -3.03 -17.54
CA LYS A 99 -10.96 -4.07 -18.21
C LYS A 99 -12.47 -4.01 -17.91
N ASP A 100 -12.83 -3.71 -16.67
CA ASP A 100 -14.24 -3.66 -16.25
C ASP A 100 -14.92 -2.29 -16.51
N SER A 101 -14.14 -1.23 -16.70
CA SER A 101 -14.63 0.15 -16.85
C SER A 101 -14.75 0.62 -18.30
N VAL A 102 -14.27 -0.16 -19.28
CA VAL A 102 -14.34 0.18 -20.70
C VAL A 102 -15.23 -0.81 -21.46
N SER A 103 -16.04 -0.29 -22.38
CA SER A 103 -16.90 -1.14 -23.24
C SER A 103 -16.19 -1.62 -24.50
N GLN A 104 -15.22 -0.85 -25.01
CA GLN A 104 -14.49 -1.16 -26.24
C GLN A 104 -13.02 -1.43 -25.95
N LYS A 105 -12.48 -2.50 -26.55
CA LYS A 105 -11.06 -2.89 -26.42
C LYS A 105 -10.11 -1.74 -26.76
N THR A 106 -10.40 -0.96 -27.80
CA THR A 106 -9.58 0.19 -28.21
C THR A 106 -9.41 1.22 -27.08
N ILE A 107 -10.47 1.47 -26.29
CA ILE A 107 -10.39 2.39 -25.14
C ILE A 107 -9.52 1.81 -24.03
N GLY A 108 -9.62 0.49 -23.78
CA GLY A 108 -8.73 -0.21 -22.87
C GLY A 108 -7.26 -0.09 -23.30
N LEU A 109 -6.96 -0.31 -24.58
CA LEU A 109 -5.62 -0.17 -25.14
C LEU A 109 -5.09 1.26 -25.01
N MET A 110 -5.91 2.28 -25.27
CA MET A 110 -5.52 3.68 -25.06
C MET A 110 -5.16 3.96 -23.61
N ARG A 111 -5.90 3.42 -22.63
CA ARG A 111 -5.57 3.56 -21.21
C ARG A 111 -4.29 2.83 -20.81
N MET A 112 -4.07 1.62 -21.33
CA MET A 112 -2.81 0.90 -21.09
C MET A 112 -1.62 1.65 -21.70
N GLN A 113 -1.80 2.22 -22.90
CA GLN A 113 -0.79 3.03 -23.55
C GLN A 113 -0.48 4.32 -22.77
N PHE A 114 -1.52 5.00 -22.26
CA PHE A 114 -1.33 6.13 -21.35
C PHE A 114 -0.44 5.73 -20.16
N TRP A 115 -0.72 4.60 -19.50
CA TRP A 115 0.09 4.16 -18.38
C TRP A 115 1.52 3.78 -18.76
N LYS A 116 1.76 3.17 -19.93
CA LYS A 116 3.12 2.92 -20.42
C LYS A 116 3.89 4.23 -20.58
N THR A 117 3.30 5.23 -21.23
CA THR A 117 3.91 6.55 -21.40
C THR A 117 4.12 7.25 -20.06
N ALA A 118 3.14 7.20 -19.16
CA ALA A 118 3.26 7.77 -17.82
C ALA A 118 4.42 7.16 -17.02
N ILE A 119 4.65 5.83 -17.13
CA ILE A 119 5.83 5.21 -16.52
C ILE A 119 7.12 5.71 -17.17
N GLU A 120 7.18 5.88 -18.49
CA GLU A 120 8.36 6.47 -19.16
C GLU A 120 8.66 7.87 -18.63
N GLU A 121 7.64 8.71 -18.54
CA GLU A 121 7.67 10.08 -18.05
C GLU A 121 8.09 10.18 -16.57
N ILE A 122 7.54 9.32 -15.70
CA ILE A 122 7.93 9.20 -14.30
C ILE A 122 9.43 8.92 -14.17
N PHE A 123 9.98 8.00 -14.97
CA PHE A 123 11.40 7.67 -14.93
C PHE A 123 12.30 8.74 -15.58
N ARG A 124 11.72 9.74 -16.26
CA ARG A 124 12.39 10.91 -16.82
C ARG A 124 12.25 12.17 -15.96
N ASP A 125 11.68 12.04 -14.76
CA ASP A 125 11.42 13.17 -13.86
C ASP A 125 10.37 14.18 -14.34
N ASP A 126 9.44 13.73 -15.17
CA ASP A 126 8.35 14.57 -15.69
C ASP A 126 7.00 13.86 -15.56
N PRO A 127 6.53 13.51 -14.34
CA PRO A 127 5.32 12.72 -14.19
C PRO A 127 4.08 13.48 -14.70
N PRO A 128 3.15 12.80 -15.40
CA PRO A 128 1.91 13.43 -15.81
C PRO A 128 1.10 13.92 -14.59
N ASN A 129 0.37 15.02 -14.77
CA ASN A 129 -0.41 15.66 -13.71
C ASN A 129 -1.68 14.84 -13.36
N GLN A 130 -1.45 13.72 -12.69
CA GLN A 130 -2.46 12.85 -12.10
C GLN A 130 -2.02 12.47 -10.68
N PRO A 131 -2.97 12.35 -9.74
CA PRO A 131 -2.65 12.05 -8.34
C PRO A 131 -1.79 10.78 -8.18
N VAL A 132 -2.20 9.69 -8.84
CA VAL A 132 -1.50 8.39 -8.74
C VAL A 132 -0.11 8.47 -9.38
N SER A 133 0.02 9.09 -10.56
CA SER A 133 1.31 9.26 -11.24
C SER A 133 2.29 10.10 -10.41
N THR A 134 1.79 11.14 -9.73
CA THR A 134 2.60 12.00 -8.86
C THR A 134 3.12 11.23 -7.64
N GLU A 135 2.25 10.49 -6.93
CA GLU A 135 2.70 9.69 -5.79
C GLU A 135 3.61 8.52 -6.21
N LEU A 136 3.34 7.94 -7.37
CA LEU A 136 4.17 6.87 -7.93
C LEU A 136 5.57 7.39 -8.27
N TRP A 137 5.70 8.60 -8.84
CA TRP A 137 6.99 9.23 -9.06
C TRP A 137 7.79 9.42 -7.76
N ARG A 138 7.14 9.89 -6.69
CA ARG A 138 7.79 10.01 -5.37
C ARG A 138 8.25 8.66 -4.84
N ALA A 139 7.45 7.61 -5.01
CA ALA A 139 7.81 6.25 -4.61
C ALA A 139 9.00 5.72 -5.41
N VAL A 140 9.01 5.90 -6.74
CA VAL A 140 10.11 5.52 -7.63
C VAL A 140 11.40 6.21 -7.20
N LYS A 141 11.35 7.52 -6.93
CA LYS A 141 12.52 8.28 -6.46
C LYS A 141 13.02 7.87 -5.09
N ARG A 142 12.11 7.68 -4.15
CA ARG A 142 12.46 7.36 -2.76
C ARG A 142 13.09 5.97 -2.61
N HIS A 143 12.59 5.00 -3.38
CA HIS A 143 12.95 3.59 -3.20
C HIS A 143 13.75 3.00 -4.38
N ASN A 144 14.09 3.80 -5.39
CA ASN A 144 14.79 3.37 -6.60
C ASN A 144 14.10 2.16 -7.27
N LEU A 145 12.78 2.25 -7.43
CA LEU A 145 11.96 1.13 -7.91
C LEU A 145 12.34 0.70 -9.32
N THR A 146 12.30 -0.61 -9.57
CA THR A 146 12.64 -1.18 -10.87
C THR A 146 11.50 -0.98 -11.87
N LYS A 147 11.75 -0.18 -12.91
CA LYS A 147 10.81 0.10 -14.02
C LYS A 147 10.18 -1.14 -14.63
N ARG A 148 10.98 -2.20 -14.79
CA ARG A 148 10.55 -3.46 -15.42
C ARG A 148 9.33 -4.07 -14.73
N TRP A 149 9.21 -3.98 -13.40
CA TRP A 149 8.07 -4.55 -12.69
C TRP A 149 6.77 -3.80 -12.98
N LEU A 150 6.82 -2.46 -13.02
CA LEU A 150 5.65 -1.62 -13.36
C LEU A 150 5.16 -1.91 -14.80
N LEU A 151 6.09 -1.97 -15.75
CA LEU A 151 5.77 -2.27 -17.15
C LEU A 151 5.26 -3.71 -17.33
N ARG A 152 5.75 -4.67 -16.54
CA ARG A 152 5.28 -6.07 -16.59
C ARG A 152 3.80 -6.18 -16.24
N ILE A 153 3.34 -5.46 -15.22
CA ILE A 153 1.93 -5.41 -14.83
C ILE A 153 1.06 -4.84 -15.96
N ILE A 154 1.48 -3.71 -16.54
CA ILE A 154 0.73 -3.06 -17.63
C ILE A 154 0.64 -3.99 -18.84
N THR A 155 1.77 -4.56 -19.25
CA THR A 155 1.86 -5.43 -20.43
C THR A 155 1.00 -6.68 -20.28
N GLU A 156 0.97 -7.28 -19.08
CA GLU A 156 0.14 -8.46 -18.84
C GLU A 156 -1.35 -8.13 -18.83
N ARG A 157 -1.76 -7.01 -18.23
CA ARG A 157 -3.16 -6.56 -18.23
C ARG A 157 -3.65 -6.11 -19.60
N GLU A 158 -2.76 -5.60 -20.44
CA GLU A 158 -3.07 -5.30 -21.84
C GLU A 158 -3.39 -6.56 -22.64
N LYS A 159 -2.61 -7.64 -22.48
CA LYS A 159 -2.91 -8.95 -23.09
C LYS A 159 -4.27 -9.48 -22.61
N ASP A 160 -4.59 -9.28 -21.33
CA ASP A 160 -5.85 -9.70 -20.72
C ASP A 160 -7.09 -8.96 -21.28
N LEU A 161 -6.92 -7.85 -22.00
CA LEU A 161 -8.02 -7.18 -22.72
C LEU A 161 -8.59 -8.01 -23.87
N ASP A 162 -7.89 -9.06 -24.32
CA ASP A 162 -8.38 -9.99 -25.34
C ASP A 162 -9.49 -10.93 -24.83
N ASP A 163 -9.81 -10.91 -23.52
CA ASP A 163 -10.86 -11.73 -22.90
C ASP A 163 -10.72 -13.24 -23.15
N LYS A 164 -9.47 -13.70 -23.36
CA LYS A 164 -9.14 -15.11 -23.48
C LYS A 164 -9.25 -15.77 -22.10
N ALA A 165 -10.03 -16.85 -22.02
CA ALA A 165 -10.04 -17.71 -20.85
C ALA A 165 -8.68 -18.40 -20.70
N TYR A 166 -8.22 -18.58 -19.45
CA TYR A 166 -7.02 -19.37 -19.19
C TYR A 166 -7.28 -20.84 -19.51
N ARG A 167 -6.36 -21.46 -20.25
CA ARG A 167 -6.46 -22.85 -20.68
C ARG A 167 -6.15 -23.83 -19.56
N ASN A 168 -5.25 -23.47 -18.65
CA ASN A 168 -4.79 -24.30 -17.56
C ASN A 168 -4.30 -23.45 -16.37
N ILE A 169 -3.92 -24.12 -15.27
CA ILE A 169 -3.42 -23.43 -14.08
C ILE A 169 -2.12 -22.68 -14.34
N GLN A 170 -1.25 -23.19 -15.21
CA GLN A 170 0.04 -22.59 -15.51
C GLN A 170 -0.12 -21.20 -16.14
N GLU A 171 -1.13 -21.01 -16.99
CA GLU A 171 -1.46 -19.70 -17.55
C GLU A 171 -1.96 -18.72 -16.50
N LEU A 172 -2.80 -19.18 -15.57
CA LEU A 172 -3.27 -18.34 -14.47
C LEU A 172 -2.14 -17.99 -13.48
N GLU A 173 -1.24 -18.93 -13.21
CA GLU A 173 -0.02 -18.68 -12.44
C GLU A 173 0.88 -17.66 -13.13
N ALA A 174 1.07 -17.78 -14.45
CA ALA A 174 1.87 -16.83 -15.22
C ALA A 174 1.25 -15.41 -15.17
N TYR A 175 -0.06 -15.30 -15.32
CA TYR A 175 -0.78 -14.03 -15.17
C TYR A 175 -0.60 -13.44 -13.76
N SER A 176 -0.78 -14.28 -12.73
CA SER A 176 -0.68 -13.86 -11.33
C SER A 176 0.75 -13.48 -10.93
N GLU A 177 1.75 -14.17 -11.48
CA GLU A 177 3.16 -13.82 -11.36
C GLU A 177 3.43 -12.44 -11.98
N ASN A 178 2.98 -12.25 -13.22
CA ASN A 178 3.24 -11.00 -13.96
C ASN A 178 2.50 -9.78 -13.40
N THR A 179 1.44 -9.98 -12.61
CA THR A 179 0.65 -8.91 -12.00
C THR A 179 0.90 -8.78 -10.50
N GLN A 180 0.42 -9.72 -9.69
CA GLN A 180 0.45 -9.65 -8.22
C GLN A 180 1.86 -9.85 -7.66
N SER A 181 2.64 -10.82 -8.19
CA SER A 181 4.03 -10.98 -7.72
C SER A 181 4.89 -9.77 -8.07
N SER A 182 4.67 -9.14 -9.24
CA SER A 182 5.34 -7.89 -9.59
C SER A 182 5.04 -6.74 -8.63
N LEU A 183 3.80 -6.65 -8.13
CA LEU A 183 3.46 -5.69 -7.08
C LEU A 183 4.19 -6.00 -5.77
N LEU A 184 4.31 -7.29 -5.40
CA LEU A 184 5.06 -7.70 -4.21
C LEU A 184 6.56 -7.44 -4.34
N TYR A 185 7.18 -7.64 -5.50
CA TYR A 185 8.58 -7.28 -5.73
C TYR A 185 8.82 -5.78 -5.54
N LEU A 186 7.91 -4.93 -6.06
CA LEU A 186 7.96 -3.48 -5.83
C LEU A 186 7.82 -3.12 -4.34
N LEU A 187 6.99 -3.85 -3.59
CA LEU A 187 6.87 -3.67 -2.14
C LEU A 187 8.13 -4.12 -1.38
N LEU A 188 8.81 -5.18 -1.82
CA LEU A 188 10.10 -5.61 -1.26
C LEU A 188 11.19 -4.56 -1.53
N GLU A 189 11.24 -3.98 -2.74
CA GLU A 189 12.13 -2.87 -3.08
C GLU A 189 11.86 -1.65 -2.21
N CYS A 190 10.59 -1.32 -1.99
CA CYS A 190 10.16 -0.28 -1.04
C CYS A 190 10.68 -0.50 0.39
N LEU A 191 10.76 -1.76 0.84
CA LEU A 191 11.31 -2.14 2.15
C LEU A 191 12.85 -2.24 2.15
N GLY A 192 13.51 -2.06 1.00
CA GLY A 192 14.95 -2.23 0.85
C GLY A 192 15.41 -3.69 1.01
N ILE A 193 14.53 -4.65 0.75
CA ILE A 193 14.83 -6.08 0.95
C ILE A 193 15.34 -6.68 -0.36
N THR A 194 16.62 -7.04 -0.39
CA THR A 194 17.25 -7.79 -1.49
C THR A 194 17.59 -9.19 -1.00
N ASN A 195 16.71 -10.16 -1.22
CA ASN A 195 16.90 -11.53 -0.75
C ASN A 195 16.18 -12.53 -1.65
N VAL A 196 16.92 -13.50 -2.17
CA VAL A 196 16.41 -14.53 -3.09
C VAL A 196 15.26 -15.35 -2.49
N HIS A 197 15.29 -15.66 -1.20
CA HIS A 197 14.19 -16.37 -0.54
C HIS A 197 12.95 -15.49 -0.37
N ALA A 198 13.13 -14.19 -0.10
CA ALA A 198 12.02 -13.24 -0.07
C ALA A 198 11.39 -13.07 -1.46
N ASP A 199 12.20 -13.06 -2.53
CA ASP A 199 11.72 -13.01 -3.91
C ASP A 199 10.96 -14.29 -4.29
N HIS A 200 11.48 -15.47 -3.95
CA HIS A 200 10.76 -16.72 -4.17
C HIS A 200 9.43 -16.76 -3.39
N ALA A 201 9.43 -16.30 -2.14
CA ALA A 201 8.20 -16.19 -1.35
C ALA A 201 7.21 -15.21 -2.00
N ALA A 202 7.67 -14.03 -2.45
CA ALA A 202 6.84 -13.07 -3.17
C ALA A 202 6.27 -13.64 -4.47
N SER A 203 7.04 -14.45 -5.22
CA SER A 203 6.55 -15.14 -6.41
C SER A 203 5.37 -16.07 -6.07
N HIS A 204 5.56 -16.96 -5.11
CA HIS A 204 4.53 -17.94 -4.75
C HIS A 204 3.30 -17.28 -4.11
N LEU A 205 3.51 -16.28 -3.27
CA LEU A 205 2.42 -15.55 -2.63
C LEU A 205 1.64 -14.67 -3.60
N GLY A 206 2.32 -14.01 -4.53
CA GLY A 206 1.66 -13.24 -5.59
C GLY A 206 0.83 -14.15 -6.50
N LYS A 207 1.36 -15.32 -6.87
CA LYS A 207 0.60 -16.35 -7.60
C LYS A 207 -0.67 -16.77 -6.85
N ALA A 208 -0.52 -17.15 -5.58
CA ALA A 208 -1.65 -17.54 -4.73
C ALA A 208 -2.69 -16.42 -4.59
N GLN A 209 -2.23 -15.18 -4.37
CA GLN A 209 -3.09 -14.00 -4.26
C GLN A 209 -3.89 -13.73 -5.54
N GLY A 210 -3.24 -13.84 -6.70
CA GLY A 210 -3.91 -13.66 -8.00
C GLY A 210 -4.98 -14.71 -8.24
N ILE A 211 -4.67 -15.98 -7.97
CA ILE A 211 -5.62 -17.10 -8.10
C ILE A 211 -6.82 -16.92 -7.15
N VAL A 212 -6.59 -16.58 -5.89
CA VAL A 212 -7.67 -16.30 -4.93
C VAL A 212 -8.50 -15.10 -5.36
N THR A 213 -7.89 -14.07 -5.95
CA THR A 213 -8.63 -12.92 -6.50
C THR A 213 -9.55 -13.35 -7.63
N CYS A 214 -9.08 -14.20 -8.55
CA CYS A 214 -9.89 -14.79 -9.61
C CYS A 214 -11.02 -15.68 -9.06
N LEU A 215 -10.75 -16.50 -8.04
CA LEU A 215 -11.76 -17.29 -7.32
C LEU A 215 -12.84 -16.40 -6.72
N ARG A 216 -12.45 -15.33 -6.00
CA ARG A 216 -13.37 -14.34 -5.39
C ARG A 216 -14.21 -13.59 -6.40
N ALA A 217 -13.66 -13.36 -7.58
CA ALA A 217 -14.36 -12.68 -8.66
C ALA A 217 -15.35 -13.60 -9.39
N THR A 218 -15.33 -14.91 -9.14
CA THR A 218 -16.18 -15.89 -9.84
C THR A 218 -17.68 -15.62 -9.69
N PRO A 219 -18.24 -15.26 -8.52
CA PRO A 219 -19.67 -14.91 -8.44
C PRO A 219 -20.03 -13.68 -9.30
N TYR A 220 -19.16 -12.67 -9.33
CA TYR A 220 -19.33 -11.48 -10.15
C TYR A 220 -19.23 -11.81 -11.66
N HIS A 221 -18.25 -12.62 -12.03
CA HIS A 221 -17.95 -13.03 -13.40
C HIS A 221 -18.87 -14.12 -13.96
N SER A 222 -19.44 -14.96 -13.11
CA SER A 222 -20.40 -16.02 -13.49
C SER A 222 -21.66 -15.42 -14.10
N SER A 223 -22.15 -14.30 -13.55
CA SER A 223 -23.24 -13.51 -14.15
C SER A 223 -22.92 -12.94 -15.54
N ARG A 224 -21.62 -12.86 -15.88
CA ARG A 224 -21.08 -12.41 -17.16
C ARG A 224 -20.46 -13.53 -18.00
N ARG A 225 -20.74 -14.80 -17.66
CA ARG A 225 -20.24 -16.02 -18.33
C ARG A 225 -18.70 -16.15 -18.38
N LYS A 226 -17.97 -15.68 -17.36
CA LYS A 226 -16.51 -15.87 -17.25
C LYS A 226 -16.17 -16.80 -16.06
N VAL A 227 -15.25 -17.75 -16.24
CA VAL A 227 -14.85 -18.78 -15.25
C VAL A 227 -13.33 -18.87 -15.18
N TYR A 228 -12.75 -18.88 -13.96
CA TYR A 228 -11.30 -18.69 -13.74
C TYR A 228 -10.66 -19.69 -12.75
N LEU A 229 -11.19 -20.91 -12.58
CA LEU A 229 -10.80 -21.75 -11.42
C LEU A 229 -9.83 -22.91 -11.72
N PRO A 230 -8.64 -22.87 -11.11
CA PRO A 230 -7.90 -24.08 -10.77
C PRO A 230 -7.36 -24.06 -9.31
N MET A 231 -7.30 -25.24 -8.66
CA MET A 231 -7.24 -25.38 -7.20
C MET A 231 -5.86 -25.74 -6.58
N ASP A 232 -4.77 -25.86 -7.34
CA ASP A 232 -3.58 -26.58 -6.83
C ASP A 232 -2.42 -25.71 -6.30
N VAL A 233 -2.52 -24.38 -6.29
CA VAL A 233 -1.32 -23.51 -6.12
C VAL A 233 -1.06 -23.03 -4.67
N CYS A 234 -2.08 -23.00 -3.82
CA CYS A 234 -1.94 -22.40 -2.49
C CYS A 234 -1.08 -23.22 -1.51
N MET A 235 -0.82 -24.50 -1.78
CA MET A 235 -0.05 -25.36 -0.86
C MET A 235 1.47 -25.18 -0.98
N LEU A 236 1.99 -24.75 -2.13
CA LEU A 236 3.44 -24.65 -2.38
C LEU A 236 4.09 -23.46 -1.67
N ALA A 237 3.37 -22.36 -1.45
CA ALA A 237 3.94 -21.16 -0.82
C ALA A 237 4.32 -21.36 0.66
N ARG A 238 3.69 -22.32 1.35
CA ARG A 238 3.91 -22.57 2.79
C ARG A 238 5.27 -23.20 3.09
N SER A 239 5.83 -23.97 2.16
CA SER A 239 7.12 -24.66 2.36
C SER A 239 8.30 -23.69 2.49
N PHE A 240 8.18 -22.46 1.97
CA PHE A 240 9.25 -21.46 2.00
C PHE A 240 9.21 -20.53 3.22
N SER A 241 8.21 -20.66 4.10
CA SER A 241 8.00 -19.76 5.25
C SER A 241 9.15 -19.73 6.27
N HIS A 242 9.89 -20.84 6.43
CA HIS A 242 10.97 -20.95 7.42
C HIS A 242 12.24 -20.14 7.07
N ASN A 243 12.40 -19.70 5.82
CA ASN A 243 13.65 -19.08 5.33
C ASN A 243 13.51 -17.58 5.00
N VAL A 244 12.38 -16.95 5.34
CA VAL A 244 12.10 -15.55 5.00
C VAL A 244 12.49 -14.62 6.16
N PRO A 245 13.22 -13.52 5.91
CA PRO A 245 13.56 -12.55 6.95
C PRO A 245 12.31 -11.93 7.59
N ALA A 246 12.32 -11.74 8.90
CA ALA A 246 11.17 -11.22 9.66
C ALA A 246 10.74 -9.79 9.25
N ALA A 247 11.59 -9.03 8.55
CA ALA A 247 11.26 -7.73 7.97
C ALA A 247 10.30 -7.84 6.77
N ALA A 248 10.37 -8.95 6.01
CA ALA A 248 9.52 -9.21 4.85
C ALA A 248 8.11 -9.66 5.24
N SER A 249 7.89 -10.11 6.48
CA SER A 249 6.59 -10.58 6.98
C SER A 249 5.47 -9.55 6.78
N SER A 250 5.80 -8.25 6.83
CA SER A 250 4.86 -7.15 6.64
C SER A 250 4.32 -7.06 5.21
N ALA A 251 5.15 -7.34 4.20
CA ALA A 251 4.73 -7.43 2.79
C ALA A 251 3.79 -8.62 2.54
N PHE A 252 3.91 -9.67 3.35
CA PHE A 252 3.14 -10.91 3.24
C PHE A 252 1.89 -10.93 4.11
N LEU A 253 1.50 -9.84 4.78
CA LEU A 253 0.30 -9.83 5.63
C LEU A 253 -0.99 -10.12 4.87
N LEU A 254 -1.02 -9.93 3.55
CA LEU A 254 -2.18 -10.31 2.73
C LEU A 254 -2.42 -11.82 2.73
N THR A 255 -1.42 -12.65 3.04
CA THR A 255 -1.57 -14.12 3.13
C THR A 255 -2.55 -14.56 4.21
N VAL A 256 -2.63 -13.82 5.32
CA VAL A 256 -3.62 -14.04 6.38
C VAL A 256 -5.04 -13.92 5.84
N VAL A 257 -5.24 -12.98 4.91
CA VAL A 257 -6.52 -12.73 4.27
C VAL A 257 -6.88 -13.84 3.28
N LEU A 258 -5.88 -14.32 2.53
CA LEU A 258 -6.03 -15.48 1.65
C LEU A 258 -6.41 -16.73 2.45
N GLU A 259 -5.74 -16.97 3.58
CA GLU A 259 -6.00 -18.12 4.45
C GLU A 259 -7.39 -18.08 5.06
N ASP A 260 -7.83 -16.91 5.56
CA ASP A 260 -9.19 -16.73 6.08
C ASP A 260 -10.25 -17.05 5.01
N TYR A 261 -10.06 -16.55 3.79
CA TYR A 261 -10.98 -16.81 2.67
C TYR A 261 -11.06 -18.30 2.30
N LEU A 262 -9.91 -18.96 2.14
CA LEU A 262 -9.84 -20.38 1.80
C LEU A 262 -10.48 -21.26 2.89
N GLN A 263 -10.27 -20.92 4.17
CA GLN A 263 -10.91 -21.62 5.27
C GLN A 263 -12.44 -21.46 5.25
N ARG A 264 -12.95 -20.27 4.89
CA ARG A 264 -14.39 -20.02 4.78
C ARG A 264 -15.01 -20.79 3.61
N ILE A 265 -14.33 -20.86 2.47
CA ILE A 265 -14.74 -21.71 1.34
C ILE A 265 -14.78 -23.18 1.74
N ARG A 266 -13.73 -23.68 2.42
CA ARG A 266 -13.68 -25.08 2.87
C ARG A 266 -14.81 -25.43 3.83
N LYS A 267 -15.20 -24.50 4.71
CA LYS A 267 -16.35 -24.65 5.62
C LYS A 267 -17.70 -24.57 4.93
N ALA A 268 -17.74 -24.02 3.72
CA ALA A 268 -18.94 -23.90 2.89
C ALA A 268 -18.97 -24.97 1.78
N ASP A 269 -18.29 -26.11 1.98
CA ASP A 269 -18.18 -27.22 1.01
C ASP A 269 -17.78 -26.78 -0.40
N PHE A 270 -16.85 -25.82 -0.45
CA PHE A 270 -16.34 -25.23 -1.70
C PHE A 270 -17.36 -24.45 -2.53
N ASP A 271 -18.52 -24.10 -1.96
CA ASP A 271 -19.49 -23.22 -2.58
C ASP A 271 -19.04 -21.75 -2.51
N VAL A 272 -18.56 -21.23 -3.64
CA VAL A 272 -18.13 -19.83 -3.79
C VAL A 272 -19.33 -18.85 -3.74
N PHE A 273 -20.55 -19.34 -3.95
CA PHE A 273 -21.77 -18.52 -3.90
C PHE A 273 -22.36 -18.42 -2.48
N HIS A 274 -21.81 -19.14 -1.51
CA HIS A 274 -22.32 -19.14 -0.15
C HIS A 274 -22.22 -17.74 0.52
N LYS A 275 -23.29 -17.30 1.21
CA LYS A 275 -23.38 -15.94 1.80
C LYS A 275 -22.26 -15.61 2.79
N SER A 276 -21.70 -16.61 3.49
CA SER A 276 -20.59 -16.41 4.44
C SER A 276 -19.25 -16.12 3.75
N VAL A 277 -19.08 -16.58 2.51
CA VAL A 277 -17.88 -16.38 1.68
C VAL A 277 -17.92 -14.99 1.05
N GLN A 278 -19.11 -14.53 0.65
CA GLN A 278 -19.31 -13.21 0.03
C GLN A 278 -19.20 -12.03 1.00
N LYS A 279 -19.50 -12.22 2.29
CA LYS A 279 -19.40 -11.16 3.30
C LYS A 279 -17.96 -10.97 3.78
N ARG A 280 -17.61 -9.72 4.12
CA ARG A 280 -16.32 -9.39 4.75
C ARG A 280 -16.25 -9.98 6.16
N ASN A 281 -15.07 -10.49 6.55
CA ASN A 281 -14.83 -10.91 7.93
C ASN A 281 -14.54 -9.66 8.80
N PRO A 282 -15.40 -9.32 9.79
CA PRO A 282 -15.20 -8.15 10.64
C PRO A 282 -13.99 -8.30 11.59
N LEU A 283 -13.53 -9.53 11.85
CA LEU A 283 -12.37 -9.81 12.70
C LEU A 283 -11.05 -9.79 11.92
N LEU A 284 -11.09 -9.60 10.61
CA LEU A 284 -9.89 -9.59 9.76
C LEU A 284 -8.82 -8.58 10.22
N PRO A 285 -9.17 -7.32 10.58
CA PRO A 285 -8.17 -6.36 11.08
C PRO A 285 -7.47 -6.86 12.35
N PHE A 286 -8.21 -7.50 13.26
CA PHE A 286 -7.65 -8.06 14.50
C PHE A 286 -6.69 -9.21 14.20
N HIS A 287 -7.05 -10.12 13.30
CA HIS A 287 -6.17 -11.22 12.89
C HIS A 287 -4.90 -10.73 12.18
N MET A 288 -5.01 -9.74 11.29
CA MET A 288 -3.86 -9.13 10.62
C MET A 288 -2.93 -8.44 11.62
N TYR A 289 -3.48 -7.69 12.57
CA TYR A 289 -2.71 -7.05 13.63
C TYR A 289 -1.97 -8.07 14.51
N LEU A 290 -2.65 -9.13 14.95
CA LEU A 290 -2.05 -10.17 15.79
C LEU A 290 -0.91 -10.92 15.06
N ARG A 291 -1.09 -11.24 13.77
CA ARG A 291 -0.08 -11.89 12.92
C ARG A 291 1.12 -10.98 12.65
N SER A 292 0.85 -9.70 12.37
CA SER A 292 1.89 -8.67 12.23
C SER A 292 2.75 -8.56 13.48
N TRP A 293 2.14 -8.52 14.67
CA TRP A 293 2.86 -8.47 15.94
C TRP A 293 3.74 -9.72 16.19
N LYS A 294 3.24 -10.91 15.83
CA LYS A 294 3.98 -12.17 15.95
C LYS A 294 5.04 -12.39 14.86
N LYS A 295 5.13 -11.50 13.86
CA LYS A 295 6.00 -11.60 12.66
C LYS A 295 5.81 -12.90 11.87
N THR A 296 4.67 -13.55 12.02
CA THR A 296 4.26 -14.78 11.33
C THR A 296 3.21 -14.44 10.29
N TYR A 297 3.38 -14.89 9.06
CA TYR A 297 2.43 -14.72 7.97
C TYR A 297 1.82 -16.06 7.58
#